data_AF-A0A3D9CDE6-F1
#
_entry.id   AF-A0A3D9CDE6-F1
#
_cell.length_a   1.000
_cell.length_b   1.000
_cell.length_c   1.000
_cell.angle_alpha   90.00
_cell.angle_beta   90.00
_cell.angle_gamma   90.00
#
_symmetry.space_group_name_H-M   'P 1'
#
loop_
_entity.id
_entity.type
_entity.pdbx_description
1 polymer ?
#
loop_
_entity_poly.entity_id
_entity_poly.type
_entity_poly.pdbx_seq_one_letter_code
_entity_poly.pdbx_strand_id
1 'polypeptide(L)'
;MKVFFYHLIRKPTFISVLTALFFLYVAFLTVYKLFDPPKIGSPYNMILEMLFIVSFVPLGLFIIDRLLVIKINHIKLTIIETMIFGSIFLYHILVDNPF
;
A
#
# COMPACT_ATOMS: atom_id res chain seq x y z
N MET A 1 0.64 5.09 -20.67
CA MET A 1 1.40 5.27 -19.41
C MET A 1 1.47 6.73 -18.92
N LYS A 2 1.82 7.74 -19.73
CA LYS A 2 1.93 9.15 -19.28
C LYS A 2 0.71 9.69 -18.51
N VAL A 3 -0.52 9.42 -18.99
CA VAL A 3 -1.76 9.90 -18.35
C VAL A 3 -1.99 9.27 -16.96
N PHE A 4 -1.56 8.03 -16.77
CA PHE A 4 -1.72 7.29 -15.52
C PHE A 4 -0.82 7.87 -14.41
N PHE A 5 0.47 8.05 -14.71
CA PHE A 5 1.41 8.73 -13.81
C PHE A 5 1.05 10.19 -13.57
N TYR A 6 0.52 10.89 -14.58
CA TYR A 6 0.05 12.27 -14.44
C TYR A 6 -1.13 12.40 -13.46
N HIS A 7 -2.09 11.47 -13.49
CA HIS A 7 -3.18 11.42 -12.52
C HIS A 7 -2.72 11.01 -11.12
N LEU A 8 -1.70 10.15 -11.02
CA LEU A 8 -1.08 9.77 -9.74
C LEU A 8 -0.49 10.98 -9.02
N ILE A 9 0.29 11.78 -9.75
CA ILE A 9 1.03 12.93 -9.19
C ILE A 9 0.10 14.12 -8.94
N ARG A 10 -0.92 14.33 -9.78
CA ARG A 10 -1.79 15.52 -9.70
C ARG A 10 -3.01 15.35 -8.79
N LYS A 11 -3.42 14.11 -8.51
CA LYS A 11 -4.55 13.78 -7.63
C LYS A 11 -4.18 12.64 -6.67
N PRO A 12 -3.23 12.87 -5.75
CA PRO A 12 -2.88 11.88 -4.74
C PRO A 12 -4.08 11.67 -3.81
N THR A 13 -4.35 10.41 -3.48
CA THR A 13 -5.29 9.99 -2.43
C THR A 13 -4.53 9.20 -1.37
N PHE A 14 -5.15 8.93 -0.24
CA PHE A 14 -4.51 8.21 0.85
C PHE A 14 -4.11 6.80 0.39
N ILE A 15 -5.02 6.07 -0.28
CA ILE A 15 -4.74 4.75 -0.82
C ILE A 15 -3.59 4.81 -1.85
N SER A 16 -3.60 5.79 -2.76
CA SER A 16 -2.54 5.91 -3.76
C SER A 16 -1.16 6.16 -3.15
N VAL A 17 -1.05 6.96 -2.09
CA VAL A 17 0.22 7.21 -1.40
C VAL A 17 0.67 5.97 -0.65
N LEU A 18 -0.24 5.30 0.06
CA LEU A 18 0.06 4.08 0.81
C LEU A 18 0.54 2.95 -0.11
N THR A 19 -0.14 2.75 -1.24
CA THR A 19 0.27 1.75 -2.25
C THR A 19 1.65 2.08 -2.83
N ALA A 20 1.94 3.36 -3.11
CA ALA A 20 3.25 3.76 -3.61
C ALA A 20 4.37 3.49 -2.59
N LEU A 21 4.14 3.80 -1.32
CA LEU A 21 5.09 3.50 -0.23
C LEU A 21 5.31 2.00 -0.06
N PHE A 22 4.25 1.20 -0.15
CA PHE A 22 4.34 -0.26 -0.09
C PHE A 22 5.21 -0.82 -1.21
N PHE A 23 4.99 -0.40 -2.46
CA PHE A 23 5.80 -0.86 -3.59
C PHE A 23 7.24 -0.37 -3.53
N LEU A 24 7.49 0.84 -3.02
CA LEU A 24 8.84 1.33 -2.76
C LEU A 24 9.55 0.45 -1.74
N TYR A 25 8.85 0.04 -0.67
CA TYR A 25 9.39 -0.85 0.35
C TYR A 25 9.70 -2.25 -0.20
N VAL A 26 8.78 -2.85 -0.98
CA VAL A 26 9.02 -4.14 -1.62
C VAL A 26 10.20 -4.07 -2.59
N ALA A 27 10.29 -3.01 -3.40
CA ALA A 27 11.42 -2.79 -4.30
C ALA A 27 12.74 -2.68 -3.53
N PHE A 28 12.76 -1.90 -2.45
CA PHE A 28 13.94 -1.78 -1.58
C PHE A 28 14.38 -3.13 -1.01
N LEU A 29 13.45 -3.92 -0.46
CA LEU A 29 13.76 -5.25 0.06
C LEU A 29 14.25 -6.22 -1.03
N THR A 30 13.69 -6.12 -2.24
CA THR A 30 14.11 -6.95 -3.38
C THR A 30 15.54 -6.62 -3.79
N VAL A 31 15.91 -5.34 -3.82
CA VAL A 31 17.27 -4.91 -4.09
C VAL A 31 18.21 -5.36 -2.96
N TYR A 32 17.81 -5.20 -1.70
CA TYR A 32 18.58 -5.66 -0.56
C TYR A 32 18.89 -7.17 -0.61
N LYS A 33 17.91 -7.99 -1.00
CA LYS A 33 18.07 -9.44 -1.20
C LYS A 33 19.18 -9.80 -2.18
N LEU A 34 19.48 -8.94 -3.16
CA LEU A 34 20.56 -9.18 -4.12
C LEU A 34 21.95 -9.02 -3.48
N PHE A 35 22.08 -8.14 -2.49
CA PHE A 35 23.34 -7.89 -1.79
C PHE A 35 23.58 -8.88 -0.64
N ASP A 36 22.52 -9.28 0.05
CA ASP A 36 22.57 -10.22 1.17
C ASP A 36 21.50 -11.32 0.99
N PRO A 37 21.79 -12.36 0.19
CA PRO A 37 20.81 -13.38 -0.15
C PRO A 37 20.49 -14.24 1.07
N PRO A 38 19.21 -14.30 1.48
CA PRO A 38 18.82 -15.04 2.65
C PRO A 38 18.90 -16.55 2.42
N LYS A 39 19.21 -17.29 3.48
CA LYS A 39 19.22 -18.76 3.44
C LYS A 39 17.83 -19.28 3.04
N ILE A 40 17.82 -20.32 2.21
CA ILE A 40 16.60 -21.02 1.78
C ILE A 40 15.85 -21.53 3.02
N GLY A 41 14.57 -21.21 3.12
CA GLY A 41 13.72 -21.56 4.28
C GLY A 41 13.85 -20.62 5.49
N SER A 42 14.63 -19.54 5.39
CA SER A 42 14.66 -18.53 6.46
C SER A 42 13.34 -17.74 6.56
N PRO A 43 12.95 -17.30 7.77
CA PRO A 43 11.75 -16.49 7.96
C PRO A 43 11.73 -15.22 7.08
N TYR A 44 12.90 -14.59 6.90
CA TYR A 44 13.04 -13.41 6.06
C TYR A 44 12.71 -13.70 4.58
N ASN A 45 13.17 -14.82 4.03
CA ASN A 45 12.85 -15.19 2.66
C ASN A 45 11.34 -15.48 2.49
N MET A 46 10.73 -16.15 3.48
CA MET A 46 9.29 -16.42 3.49
C MET A 46 8.46 -15.12 3.56
N ILE A 47 8.86 -14.16 4.41
CA ILE A 47 8.18 -12.86 4.53
C ILE A 47 8.24 -12.10 3.20
N LEU A 48 9.39 -12.10 2.52
CA LEU A 48 9.55 -11.48 1.21
C LEU A 48 8.64 -12.10 0.15
N GLU A 49 8.59 -13.43 0.07
CA GLU A 49 7.71 -14.13 -0.87
C GLU A 49 6.24 -13.86 -0.57
N MET A 50 5.85 -13.84 0.71
CA MET A 50 4.50 -13.49 1.12
C MET A 50 4.14 -12.03 0.80
N LEU A 51 5.05 -11.08 1.01
CA LEU A 51 4.87 -9.68 0.62
C LEU A 51 4.59 -9.55 -0.89
N PHE A 52 5.31 -10.30 -1.73
CA PHE A 52 5.08 -10.35 -3.17
C PHE A 52 3.69 -10.92 -3.53
N ILE A 53 3.26 -12.00 -2.89
CA ILE A 53 1.92 -12.59 -3.12
C ILE A 53 0.82 -11.61 -2.67
N VAL A 54 0.97 -11.05 -1.47
CA VAL A 54 0.01 -10.11 -0.88
C VAL A 54 -0.05 -8.79 -1.65
N SER A 55 0.97 -8.45 -2.45
CA SER A 55 1.01 -7.24 -3.29
C SER A 55 -0.19 -7.12 -4.24
N PHE A 56 -0.89 -8.21 -4.55
CA PHE A 56 -2.11 -8.17 -5.35
C PHE A 56 -3.24 -7.35 -4.67
N VAL A 57 -3.32 -7.37 -3.34
CA VAL A 57 -4.33 -6.65 -2.55
C VAL A 57 -4.19 -5.12 -2.68
N PRO A 58 -3.03 -4.50 -2.38
CA PRO A 58 -2.85 -3.06 -2.55
C PRO A 58 -2.95 -2.61 -4.02
N LEU A 59 -2.64 -3.48 -4.99
CA LEU A 59 -2.90 -3.19 -6.41
C LEU A 59 -4.39 -3.14 -6.74
N GLY A 60 -5.16 -4.11 -6.26
CA GLY A 60 -6.63 -4.12 -6.43
C GLY A 60 -7.28 -2.88 -5.81
N LEU A 61 -6.92 -2.55 -4.57
CA LEU A 61 -7.39 -1.34 -3.90
C LEU A 61 -7.01 -0.07 -4.67
N PHE A 62 -5.80 -0.01 -5.20
CA PHE A 62 -5.34 1.13 -5.99
C PHE A 62 -6.13 1.30 -7.30
N ILE A 63 -6.48 0.23 -7.99
CA ILE A 63 -7.34 0.31 -9.19
C ILE A 63 -8.73 0.87 -8.82
N ILE A 64 -9.32 0.38 -7.73
CA ILE A 64 -10.63 0.85 -7.24
C ILE A 64 -10.57 2.34 -6.87
N ASP A 65 -9.54 2.75 -6.13
CA ASP A 65 -9.28 4.15 -5.78
C ASP A 65 -9.22 5.04 -7.02
N ARG A 66 -8.46 4.65 -8.06
CA ARG A 66 -8.41 5.43 -9.31
C ARG A 66 -9.76 5.55 -10.01
N LEU A 67 -10.60 4.50 -9.97
CA LEU A 67 -11.97 4.55 -10.50
C LEU A 67 -12.86 5.50 -9.68
N LEU A 68 -12.68 5.55 -8.36
CA LEU A 68 -13.40 6.46 -7.48
C LEU A 68 -12.99 7.92 -7.68
N VAL A 69 -11.70 8.21 -7.90
CA VAL A 69 -11.19 9.56 -8.19
C VAL A 69 -11.75 10.15 -9.49
N ILE A 70 -12.16 9.29 -10.44
CA ILE A 70 -12.83 9.76 -11.67
C ILE A 70 -14.25 10.26 -11.35
N LYS A 71 -14.93 9.63 -10.39
CA LYS A 71 -16.32 9.94 -10.02
C LYS A 71 -16.45 10.99 -8.91
N ILE A 72 -15.46 11.09 -8.02
CA ILE A 72 -15.51 11.88 -6.78
C ILE A 72 -14.27 12.78 -6.72
N ASN A 73 -14.40 13.97 -6.10
CA ASN A 73 -13.25 14.84 -5.87
C ASN A 73 -12.22 14.17 -4.94
N HIS A 74 -10.98 14.06 -5.40
CA HIS A 74 -9.85 13.45 -4.68
C HIS A 74 -9.66 13.92 -3.22
N ILE A 75 -9.91 15.21 -2.91
CA ILE A 75 -9.82 15.72 -1.54
C ILE A 75 -10.87 15.06 -0.63
N LYS A 76 -12.13 15.01 -1.09
CA LYS A 76 -13.22 14.38 -0.33
C LYS A 76 -12.97 12.89 -0.16
N LEU A 77 -12.49 12.23 -1.22
CA LEU A 77 -12.16 10.82 -1.18
C LEU A 77 -11.03 10.53 -0.16
N THR A 78 -9.98 11.34 -0.14
CA THR A 78 -8.87 11.22 0.82
C THR A 78 -9.36 11.35 2.28
N ILE A 79 -10.28 12.27 2.56
CA ILE A 79 -10.85 12.41 3.92
C ILE A 79 -11.61 11.14 4.33
N ILE A 80 -12.44 10.61 3.43
CA ILE A 80 -13.20 9.38 3.66
C ILE A 80 -12.25 8.19 3.89
N GLU A 81 -11.24 8.03 3.04
CA GLU A 81 -10.24 6.97 3.18
C GLU A 81 -9.50 7.08 4.52
N THR A 82 -9.05 8.28 4.87
CA THR A 82 -8.32 8.51 6.12
C THR A 82 -9.20 8.23 7.34
N MET A 83 -10.49 8.60 7.31
CA MET A 83 -11.41 8.26 8.38
C MET A 83 -11.62 6.75 8.51
N ILE A 84 -11.82 6.03 7.40
CA ILE A 84 -12.05 4.58 7.41
C ILE A 84 -10.81 3.84 7.90
N PHE A 85 -9.66 4.05 7.24
CA PHE A 85 -8.41 3.37 7.61
C PHE A 85 -7.91 3.80 8.97
N GLY A 86 -8.05 5.08 9.32
CA GLY A 86 -7.70 5.59 10.65
C GLY A 86 -8.56 4.98 11.75
N SER A 87 -9.86 4.80 11.53
CA SER A 87 -10.75 4.15 12.51
C SER A 87 -10.43 2.67 12.69
N ILE A 88 -10.13 1.95 11.61
CA ILE A 88 -9.70 0.54 11.66
C ILE A 88 -8.38 0.43 12.43
N PHE A 89 -7.43 1.32 12.15
CA PHE A 89 -6.15 1.34 12.83
C PHE A 89 -6.29 1.64 14.33
N LEU A 90 -7.10 2.64 14.69
CA LEU A 90 -7.40 2.96 16.09
C LEU A 90 -8.11 1.82 16.80
N TYR A 91 -9.04 1.13 16.13
CA TYR A 91 -9.73 -0.03 16.69
C TYR A 91 -8.73 -1.15 17.04
N HIS A 92 -7.82 -1.50 16.12
CA HIS A 92 -6.80 -2.51 16.39
C HIS A 92 -5.87 -2.12 17.54
N ILE A 93 -5.48 -0.84 17.64
CA ILE A 93 -4.68 -0.36 18.77
C ILE A 93 -5.43 -0.49 20.09
N LEU A 94 -6.71 -0.10 20.13
CA LEU A 94 -7.46 -0.02 21.37
C LEU A 94 -8.01 -1.36 21.85
N VAL A 95 -8.29 -2.29 20.92
CA VAL A 95 -9.00 -3.55 21.23
C VAL A 95 -8.09 -4.76 21.22
N ASP A 96 -7.22 -4.90 20.20
CA ASP A 96 -6.41 -6.11 20.04
C ASP A 96 -5.08 -6.05 20.79
N ASN A 97 -4.59 -4.84 21.11
CA ASN A 97 -3.43 -4.61 21.97
C ASN A 97 -3.74 -3.55 23.04
N PRO A 98 -4.53 -3.91 24.07
CA PRO A 98 -4.80 -3.01 25.19
C PRO A 98 -3.60 -2.91 26.13
N PHE A 99 -2.45 -2.41 25.64
CA PHE A 99 -1.17 -2.29 26.33
C PHE A 99 -0.49 -3.60 26.80
#